data_AF-A0A964L1T2-F1
#
_entry.id   AF-A0A964L1T2-F1
#
_cell.length_a   1.000
_cell.length_b   1.000
_cell.length_c   1.000
_cell.angle_alpha   90.00
_cell.angle_beta   90.00
_cell.angle_gamma   90.00
#
_symmetry.space_group_name_H-M   'P 1'
#
loop_
_entity.id
_entity.type
_entity.pdbx_description
1 polymer ?
#
loop_
_entity_poly.entity_id
_entity_poly.type
_entity_poly.pdbx_seq_one_letter_code
_entity_poly.pdbx_strand_id
1 'polypeptide(L)'
;MNAKKPGLQRSLTSDLERVDARPIGEGDYDELPELDEAMLARAIVRRGGRPVSANPRKLISIRLPVDVIEQWRATGPGWQTRMAERLSAVP
;
A
#
# COMPACT_ATOMS: atom_id res chain seq x y z
N MET A 1 -13.97 -3.63 -11.42
CA MET A 1 -14.35 -2.22 -11.13
C MET A 1 -13.49 -1.75 -9.97
N ASN A 2 -12.68 -0.69 -10.13
CA ASN A 2 -11.86 -0.17 -9.03
C ASN A 2 -12.70 0.85 -8.26
N ALA A 3 -13.02 0.58 -6.99
CA ALA A 3 -13.80 1.48 -6.17
C ALA A 3 -12.98 2.78 -5.97
N LYS A 4 -13.35 3.84 -6.71
CA LYS A 4 -12.88 5.20 -6.46
C LYS A 4 -13.52 5.69 -5.16
N LYS A 5 -13.02 5.24 -4.01
CA LYS A 5 -13.31 5.93 -2.76
C LYS A 5 -12.64 7.30 -2.86
N PRO A 6 -13.38 8.43 -2.82
CA PRO A 6 -12.74 9.73 -2.71
C PRO A 6 -11.88 9.70 -1.43
N GLY A 7 -10.62 10.09 -1.56
CA GLY A 7 -9.75 10.23 -0.39
C GLY A 7 -10.43 11.12 0.63
N LEU A 8 -10.26 10.83 1.92
CA LEU A 8 -10.75 11.71 2.98
C LEU A 8 -10.28 13.14 2.66
N GLN A 9 -11.20 14.10 2.71
CA GLN A 9 -10.86 15.52 2.60
C GLN A 9 -9.78 15.83 3.64
N ARG A 10 -8.71 16.54 3.24
CA ARG A 10 -7.64 16.94 4.15
C ARG A 10 -8.26 17.90 5.18
N SER A 11 -8.71 17.36 6.31
CA SER A 11 -9.39 18.11 7.38
C SER A 11 -8.42 18.83 8.32
N LEU A 12 -7.10 18.70 8.08
CA LEU A 12 -6.12 19.48 8.81
C LEU A 12 -6.15 20.92 8.30
N THR A 13 -6.55 21.82 9.19
CA THR A 13 -6.45 23.28 9.01
C THR A 13 -5.03 23.79 9.24
N SER A 14 -4.10 22.91 9.65
CA SER A 14 -2.70 23.24 9.86
C SER A 14 -1.98 23.50 8.54
N ASP A 15 -1.21 24.59 8.51
CA ASP A 15 -0.26 24.88 7.45
C ASP A 15 0.95 23.94 7.56
N LEU A 16 0.90 22.82 6.83
CA LEU A 16 1.94 21.79 6.85
C LEU A 16 3.22 22.24 6.15
N GLU A 17 3.14 23.12 5.14
CA GLU A 17 4.32 23.62 4.44
C GLU A 17 5.20 24.45 5.37
N ARG A 18 4.59 25.29 6.21
CA ARG A 18 5.31 26.04 7.25
C ARG A 18 5.94 25.14 8.31
N VAL A 19 5.26 24.06 8.69
CA VAL A 19 5.79 23.10 9.68
C VAL A 19 6.99 22.35 9.11
N ASP A 20 6.89 21.84 7.88
CA ASP A 20 7.97 21.11 7.21
C ASP A 20 9.19 22.00 6.93
N ALA A 21 9.00 23.30 6.69
CA ALA A 21 10.08 24.24 6.42
C ALA A 21 10.85 24.69 7.68
N ARG A 22 10.33 24.45 8.89
CA ARG A 22 10.99 24.84 10.14
C ARG A 22 12.19 23.92 10.42
N PRO A 23 13.42 24.44 10.58
CA PRO A 23 14.56 23.62 10.97
C PRO A 23 14.38 23.10 12.41
N ILE A 24 14.76 21.84 12.62
CA ILE A 24 14.77 21.22 13.94
C ILE A 24 16.11 21.56 14.62
N GLY A 25 16.06 22.11 15.83
CA GLY A 25 17.21 22.50 16.64
C GLY A 25 17.36 21.66 17.90
N GLU A 26 18.48 21.83 18.62
CA GLU A 26 18.78 21.07 19.85
C GLU A 26 17.74 21.32 20.95
N GLY A 27 17.32 22.57 21.15
CA GLY A 27 16.31 22.93 22.15
C GLY A 27 14.91 22.37 21.88
N ASP A 28 14.65 21.81 20.69
CA ASP A 28 13.38 21.10 20.43
C ASP A 28 13.26 19.80 21.22
N TYR A 29 14.38 19.32 21.78
CA TYR A 29 14.47 18.06 22.52
C TYR A 29 14.55 18.25 24.04
N ASP A 30 14.70 19.48 24.55
CA ASP A 30 14.90 19.77 25.98
C ASP A 30 13.74 19.29 26.87
N GLU A 31 12.53 19.28 26.32
CA GLU A 31 11.31 18.86 27.02
C GLU A 31 11.07 17.34 26.95
N LEU A 32 11.85 16.60 26.16
CA LEU A 32 11.65 15.17 26.01
C LEU A 32 12.21 14.41 27.22
N PRO A 33 11.49 13.38 27.71
CA PRO A 33 12.03 12.52 28.76
C PRO A 33 13.21 11.71 28.24
N GLU A 34 14.16 11.42 29.12
CA GLU A 34 15.23 10.46 28.85
C GLU A 34 14.67 9.08 28.49
N LEU A 35 15.29 8.42 27.53
CA LEU A 35 14.85 7.10 27.06
C LEU A 35 15.34 6.01 28.02
N ASP A 36 14.43 5.49 28.85
CA ASP A 36 14.77 4.44 29.83
C ASP A 36 14.53 3.00 29.32
N GLU A 37 15.10 2.03 30.04
CA GLU A 37 14.99 0.60 29.72
C GLU A 37 13.53 0.11 29.79
N ALA A 38 12.72 0.67 30.68
CA ALA A 38 11.32 0.27 30.86
C ALA A 38 10.44 0.70 29.65
N MET A 39 10.73 1.86 29.07
CA MET A 39 10.13 2.38 27.85
C MET A 39 10.47 1.50 26.65
N LEU A 40 11.72 1.05 26.55
CA LEU A 40 12.15 0.10 25.52
C LEU A 40 11.52 -1.28 25.70
N ALA A 41 11.49 -1.80 26.94
CA ALA A 41 10.94 -3.11 27.25
C ALA A 41 9.45 -3.25 26.88
N ARG A 42 8.68 -2.15 26.93
CA ARG A 42 7.26 -2.13 26.52
C ARG A 42 7.03 -1.73 25.06
N ALA A 43 8.08 -1.40 24.31
CA ALA A 43 7.95 -0.92 22.93
C ALA A 43 7.48 -2.06 22.01
N ILE A 44 6.46 -1.79 21.19
CA ILE A 44 5.97 -2.72 20.18
C ILE A 44 6.38 -2.22 18.81
N VAL A 45 7.30 -2.93 18.15
CA VAL A 45 7.66 -2.65 16.76
C VAL A 45 6.55 -3.15 15.84
N ARG A 46 5.62 -2.25 15.50
CA ARG A 46 4.70 -2.47 14.40
C ARG A 46 5.44 -2.18 13.10
N ARG A 47 5.75 -3.22 12.31
CA ARG A 47 6.13 -3.02 10.91
C ARG A 47 4.96 -2.34 10.21
N GLY A 48 5.04 -1.02 10.06
CA GLY A 48 4.11 -0.26 9.25
C GLY A 48 4.05 -0.83 7.84
N GLY A 49 2.88 -0.73 7.20
CA GLY A 49 2.67 -1.26 5.85
C GLY A 49 1.21 -1.55 5.58
N ARG A 50 0.89 -1.80 4.31
CA ARG A 50 -0.43 -2.30 3.93
C ARG A 50 -0.61 -3.71 4.52
N PRO A 51 -1.77 -4.04 5.11
CA PRO A 51 -2.08 -5.41 5.50
C PRO A 51 -1.83 -6.38 4.34
N VAL A 52 -1.10 -7.46 4.62
CA VAL A 52 -0.83 -8.49 3.60
C VAL A 52 -2.17 -9.11 3.19
N SER A 53 -2.42 -9.21 1.88
CA SER A 53 -3.61 -9.89 1.38
C SER A 53 -3.55 -11.37 1.75
N ALA A 54 -4.66 -11.95 2.20
CA ALA A 54 -4.74 -13.37 2.52
C ALA A 54 -4.45 -14.28 1.31
N ASN A 55 -4.74 -13.80 0.09
CA ASN A 55 -4.43 -14.51 -1.16
C ASN A 55 -3.77 -13.55 -2.17
N PRO A 56 -2.45 -13.32 -2.07
CA PRO A 56 -1.75 -12.44 -2.98
C PRO A 56 -1.60 -13.10 -4.35
N ARG A 57 -1.79 -12.32 -5.42
CA ARG A 57 -1.46 -12.76 -6.78
C ARG A 57 0.03 -13.09 -6.87
N LYS A 58 0.37 -14.28 -7.36
CA LYS A 58 1.74 -14.67 -7.66
C LYS A 58 2.03 -14.44 -9.13
N LEU A 59 3.14 -13.77 -9.43
CA LEU A 59 3.63 -13.66 -10.80
C LEU A 59 4.21 -15.02 -11.21
N ILE A 60 3.61 -15.66 -12.19
CA ILE A 60 4.07 -16.93 -12.75
C ILE A 60 4.33 -16.77 -14.24
N SER A 61 5.29 -17.55 -14.77
CA SER A 61 5.52 -17.66 -16.21
C SER A 61 4.77 -18.87 -16.75
N ILE A 62 3.74 -18.64 -17.55
CA ILE A 62 2.96 -19.70 -18.22
C ILE A 62 3.09 -19.55 -19.74
N ARG A 63 3.12 -20.68 -20.45
CA ARG A 63 3.08 -20.70 -21.92
C ARG A 63 1.64 -20.91 -22.37
N LEU A 64 1.14 -19.98 -23.17
CA LEU A 64 -0.19 -20.05 -23.78
C LEU A 64 -0.03 -19.92 -25.30
N PRO A 65 -0.90 -20.57 -26.09
CA PRO A 65 -0.98 -20.31 -27.53
C PRO A 65 -1.18 -18.82 -27.83
N VAL A 66 -0.57 -18.34 -28.92
CA VAL A 66 -0.57 -16.91 -29.27
C VAL A 66 -1.98 -16.40 -29.57
N ASP A 67 -2.78 -17.21 -30.27
CA ASP A 67 -4.18 -16.93 -30.58
C ASP A 67 -5.03 -16.70 -29.32
N VAL A 68 -4.79 -17.46 -28.25
CA VAL A 68 -5.47 -17.27 -26.96
C VAL A 68 -5.09 -15.93 -26.33
N ILE A 69 -3.80 -15.57 -26.35
CA ILE A 69 -3.32 -14.28 -25.81
C ILE A 69 -3.95 -13.11 -26.58
N GLU A 70 -4.01 -13.18 -27.90
CA GLU A 70 -4.57 -12.13 -28.74
C GLU A 70 -6.09 -11.96 -28.53
N GLN A 71 -6.83 -13.07 -28.43
CA GLN A 71 -8.26 -13.03 -28.08
C GLN A 71 -8.48 -12.33 -26.74
N TRP A 72 -7.66 -12.62 -25.73
CA TRP A 72 -7.76 -11.94 -24.44
C TRP A 72 -7.36 -10.46 -24.55
N ARG A 73 -6.27 -10.12 -25.22
CA ARG A 73 -5.85 -8.72 -25.42
C ARG A 73 -6.92 -7.90 -26.12
N ALA A 74 -7.62 -8.47 -27.10
CA ALA A 74 -8.73 -7.82 -27.82
C ALA A 74 -9.90 -7.43 -26.90
N THR A 75 -10.04 -8.07 -25.73
CA THR A 75 -11.05 -7.66 -24.72
C THR A 75 -10.73 -6.31 -24.06
N GLY A 76 -9.57 -5.70 -24.34
CA GLY A 76 -9.17 -4.37 -23.89
C GLY A 76 -8.47 -4.36 -22.52
N PRO A 77 -8.27 -3.16 -21.92
CA PRO A 77 -7.58 -3.02 -20.65
C PRO A 77 -8.15 -3.92 -19.55
N GLY A 78 -7.25 -4.51 -18.75
CA GLY A 78 -7.62 -5.42 -17.67
C GLY A 78 -7.89 -6.87 -18.09
N TRP A 79 -7.57 -7.26 -19.32
CA TRP A 79 -7.77 -8.64 -19.81
C TRP A 79 -7.11 -9.71 -18.94
N GLN A 80 -5.92 -9.46 -18.38
CA GLN A 80 -5.24 -10.39 -17.47
C GLN A 80 -6.04 -10.64 -16.19
N THR A 81 -6.69 -9.60 -15.66
CA THR A 81 -7.54 -9.72 -14.47
C THR A 81 -8.78 -10.55 -14.78
N ARG A 82 -9.45 -10.31 -15.93
CA ARG A 82 -10.60 -11.12 -16.38
C ARG A 82 -10.19 -12.57 -16.63
N MET A 83 -9.01 -12.80 -17.21
CA MET A 83 -8.48 -14.14 -17.42
C MET A 83 -8.25 -14.86 -16.08
N ALA A 84 -7.62 -14.19 -15.11
CA ALA A 84 -7.40 -14.76 -13.78
C ALA A 84 -8.71 -15.09 -13.04
N GLU A 85 -9.73 -14.22 -13.15
CA GLU A 85 -11.07 -14.48 -12.60
C GLU A 85 -11.71 -15.73 -13.23
N ARG A 86 -11.61 -15.89 -14.55
CA ARG A 86 -12.10 -17.11 -15.24
C ARG A 86 -11.37 -18.37 -14.79
N LEU A 87 -10.04 -18.30 -14.64
CA LEU A 87 -9.25 -19.44 -14.16
C LEU A 87 -9.57 -19.82 -12.71
N SER A 88 -9.92 -18.85 -11.86
CA SER A 88 -10.31 -19.11 -10.46
C SER A 88 -11.70 -19.75 -10.31
N ALA A 89 -12.52 -19.71 -11.35
CA ALA A 89 -13.86 -20.30 -11.37
C ALA A 89 -13.89 -21.70 -11.99
N VAL A 90 -12.74 -22.24 -12.41
CA VAL A 90 -12.62 -23.62 -12.88
C VAL A 90 -12.79 -24.55 -11.66
N PRO A 91 -13.71 -25.55 -11.72
CA PRO A 91 -13.89 -26.54 -10.66
C PRO A 91 -12.61 -27.30 -10.31
#